data_AF-A2GI43-F1
#
_entry.id   AF-A2GI43-F1
#
_cell.length_a   1.000
_cell.length_b   1.000
_cell.length_c   1.000
_cell.angle_alpha   90.00
_cell.angle_beta   90.00
_cell.angle_gamma   90.00
#
_symmetry.space_group_name_H-M   'P 1'
#
loop_
_entity.id
_entity.type
_entity.pdbx_description
1 polymer ?
#
loop_
_entity_poly.entity_id
_entity_poly.type
_entity_poly.pdbx_seq_one_letter_code
_entity_poly.pdbx_strand_id
1 'polypeptide(L)'
;MNFLRQSINSNSPQTCLETIRKCGSYLPNESATAIFSFFGGSILRSFAAVRTIANSTNIQVYSSLLPQIIELTKHSNSSLAALASICVLRLGDESHMDIATKRILKNCKKWATPLLKSVAQEACVFAGKYKSDKLTDVAVLLLKYTNDKKSKFSILRSLLTTEGIPRSQLLPKLSEYLEDWDTVDVARTICDFIGGQVESLEDPEGIIPVLFNRVNLDVSSVRMAALHTFMYCI
;
A
#
# COMPACT_ATOMS: atom_id res chain seq x y z
N MET A 1 -22.87 -22.41 17.14
CA MET A 1 -21.41 -22.59 17.33
C MET A 1 -20.88 -23.94 16.82
N ASN A 2 -21.50 -25.09 17.14
CA ASN A 2 -21.02 -26.40 16.68
C ASN A 2 -20.91 -26.54 15.15
N PHE A 3 -21.89 -26.03 14.40
CA PHE A 3 -21.86 -26.02 12.92
C PHE A 3 -20.66 -25.24 12.34
N LEU A 4 -20.31 -24.09 12.94
CA LEU A 4 -19.17 -23.28 12.50
C LEU A 4 -17.85 -23.99 12.76
N ARG A 5 -17.70 -24.63 13.93
CA ARG A 5 -16.50 -25.44 14.24
C ARG A 5 -16.35 -26.62 13.28
N GLN A 6 -17.43 -27.32 12.97
CA GLN A 6 -17.42 -28.40 11.97
C GLN A 6 -17.05 -27.88 10.58
N SER A 7 -17.53 -26.69 10.20
CA SER A 7 -17.24 -26.10 8.89
C SER A 7 -15.79 -25.63 8.77
N ILE A 8 -15.20 -25.07 9.84
CA ILE A 8 -13.77 -24.71 9.90
C ILE A 8 -12.90 -25.98 9.83
N ASN A 9 -13.30 -27.05 10.52
CA ASN A 9 -12.59 -28.34 10.50
C ASN A 9 -12.97 -29.23 9.32
N SER A 10 -13.67 -28.69 8.31
CA SER A 10 -14.07 -29.46 7.14
C SER A 10 -12.85 -29.93 6.36
N ASN A 11 -12.90 -31.17 5.86
CA ASN A 11 -11.90 -31.71 4.95
C ASN A 11 -11.87 -30.97 3.59
N SER A 12 -12.90 -30.17 3.28
CA SER A 12 -12.92 -29.31 2.09
C SER A 12 -12.18 -27.99 2.36
N PRO A 13 -11.04 -27.73 1.68
CA PRO A 13 -10.29 -26.49 1.80
C PRO A 13 -11.14 -25.25 1.50
N GLN A 14 -12.05 -25.35 0.53
CA GLN A 14 -12.92 -24.25 0.12
C GLN A 14 -13.94 -23.93 1.21
N THR A 15 -14.60 -24.94 1.78
CA THR A 15 -15.58 -24.75 2.86
C THR A 15 -14.92 -24.14 4.09
N CYS A 16 -13.73 -24.65 4.45
CA CYS A 16 -12.93 -24.15 5.57
C CYS A 16 -12.59 -22.65 5.39
N LEU A 17 -11.90 -22.29 4.30
CA LEU A 17 -11.45 -20.91 4.08
C LEU A 17 -12.59 -19.92 3.92
N GLU A 18 -13.69 -20.34 3.28
CA GLU A 18 -14.85 -19.48 3.08
C GLU A 18 -15.64 -19.25 4.38
N THR A 19 -15.70 -20.26 5.24
CA THR A 19 -16.22 -20.12 6.61
C THR A 19 -15.35 -19.16 7.42
N ILE A 20 -14.02 -19.30 7.34
CA ILE A 20 -13.09 -18.42 8.04
C ILE A 20 -13.20 -16.98 7.52
N ARG A 21 -13.33 -16.78 6.21
CA ARG A 21 -13.50 -15.45 5.60
C ARG A 21 -14.73 -14.72 6.12
N LYS A 22 -15.84 -15.44 6.32
CA LYS A 22 -17.13 -14.85 6.73
C LYS A 22 -17.33 -14.79 8.23
N CYS A 23 -16.81 -15.79 8.95
CA CYS A 23 -17.14 -16.03 10.35
C CYS A 23 -15.91 -16.21 11.26
N GLY A 24 -14.69 -16.00 10.76
CA GLY A 24 -13.48 -16.31 11.50
C GLY A 24 -13.32 -15.51 12.79
N SER A 25 -13.91 -14.31 12.87
CA SER A 25 -13.91 -13.50 14.10
C SER A 25 -14.71 -14.10 15.25
N TYR A 26 -15.68 -14.99 14.98
CA TYR A 26 -16.47 -15.66 16.02
C TYR A 26 -15.73 -16.84 16.67
N LEU A 27 -14.70 -17.36 16.00
CA LEU A 27 -13.88 -18.50 16.45
C LEU A 27 -12.40 -18.20 16.14
N PRO A 28 -11.79 -17.21 16.81
CA PRO A 28 -10.51 -16.66 16.40
C PRO A 28 -9.36 -17.69 16.48
N ASN A 29 -9.31 -18.46 17.57
CA ASN A 29 -8.24 -19.43 17.80
C ASN A 29 -8.34 -20.62 16.82
N GLU A 30 -9.55 -21.13 16.60
CA GLU A 30 -9.80 -22.21 15.64
C GLU A 30 -9.52 -21.75 14.21
N SER A 31 -9.89 -20.51 13.86
CA SER A 31 -9.63 -19.94 12.55
C SER A 31 -8.14 -19.77 12.28
N ALA A 32 -7.37 -19.22 13.24
CA ALA A 32 -5.93 -19.08 13.12
C ALA A 32 -5.23 -20.44 13.00
N THR A 33 -5.63 -21.41 13.81
CA THR A 33 -5.10 -22.79 13.77
C THR A 33 -5.40 -23.46 12.43
N ALA A 34 -6.63 -23.32 11.94
CA ALA A 34 -7.02 -23.87 10.65
C ALA A 34 -6.21 -23.24 9.52
N ILE A 35 -6.06 -21.91 9.48
CA ILE A 35 -5.23 -21.21 8.48
C ILE A 35 -3.77 -21.68 8.53
N PHE A 36 -3.19 -21.83 9.72
CA PHE A 36 -1.80 -22.27 9.88
C PHE A 36 -1.51 -23.58 9.12
N SER A 37 -2.46 -24.52 9.14
CA SER A 37 -2.32 -25.81 8.43
C SER A 37 -2.16 -25.66 6.90
N PHE A 38 -2.56 -24.52 6.32
CA PHE A 38 -2.43 -24.27 4.89
C PHE A 38 -1.04 -23.77 4.49
N PHE A 39 -0.26 -23.21 5.40
CA PHE A 39 1.07 -22.67 5.10
C PHE A 39 2.11 -23.75 4.80
N GLY A 40 1.97 -24.93 5.41
CA GLY A 40 2.83 -26.09 5.13
C GLY A 40 2.41 -26.89 3.88
N GLY A 41 1.39 -26.44 3.16
CA GLY A 41 0.87 -27.12 1.98
C GLY A 41 1.51 -26.67 0.67
N SER A 42 0.79 -26.87 -0.44
CA SER A 42 1.19 -26.35 -1.75
C SER A 42 1.10 -24.82 -1.83
N ILE A 43 1.77 -24.21 -2.81
CA ILE A 43 1.73 -22.76 -3.07
C ILE A 43 0.28 -22.25 -3.17
N LEU A 44 -0.62 -23.03 -3.80
CA LEU A 44 -2.03 -22.69 -3.92
C LEU A 44 -2.74 -22.62 -2.55
N ARG A 45 -2.38 -23.52 -1.62
CA ARG A 45 -2.94 -23.51 -0.26
C ARG A 45 -2.44 -22.30 0.52
N SER A 46 -1.14 -22.03 0.47
CA SER A 46 -0.56 -20.83 1.12
C SER A 46 -1.13 -19.55 0.53
N PHE A 47 -1.31 -19.48 -0.79
CA PHE A 47 -1.96 -18.35 -1.47
C PHE A 47 -3.40 -18.17 -1.02
N ALA A 48 -4.21 -19.23 -0.98
CA ALA A 48 -5.59 -19.16 -0.54
C ALA A 48 -5.68 -18.72 0.93
N ALA A 49 -4.80 -19.22 1.79
CA ALA A 49 -4.72 -18.84 3.20
C ALA A 49 -4.37 -17.36 3.38
N VAL A 50 -3.28 -16.89 2.78
CA VAL A 50 -2.87 -15.48 2.87
C VAL A 50 -3.93 -14.56 2.26
N ARG A 51 -4.57 -14.96 1.15
CA ARG A 51 -5.69 -14.22 0.56
C ARG A 51 -6.87 -14.13 1.53
N THR A 52 -7.20 -15.18 2.26
CA THR A 52 -8.27 -15.16 3.27
C THR A 52 -7.95 -14.18 4.40
N ILE A 53 -6.71 -14.19 4.90
CA ILE A 53 -6.23 -13.23 5.92
C ILE A 53 -6.31 -11.80 5.39
N ALA A 54 -5.77 -11.54 4.19
CA ALA A 54 -5.70 -10.22 3.57
C ALA A 54 -7.08 -9.61 3.31
N ASN A 55 -8.13 -10.43 3.16
CA ASN A 55 -9.51 -9.98 2.96
C ASN A 55 -10.34 -10.02 4.26
N SER A 56 -9.74 -10.35 5.40
CA SER A 56 -10.44 -10.36 6.68
C SER A 56 -10.77 -8.93 7.13
N THR A 57 -11.98 -8.74 7.65
CA THR A 57 -12.43 -7.51 8.29
C THR A 57 -11.75 -7.33 9.65
N ASN A 58 -11.61 -8.41 10.42
CA ASN A 58 -10.84 -8.45 11.66
C ASN A 58 -9.56 -9.26 11.45
N ILE A 59 -8.56 -8.62 10.86
CA ILE A 59 -7.29 -9.29 10.55
C ILE A 59 -6.48 -9.62 11.80
N GLN A 60 -6.64 -8.86 12.89
CA GLN A 60 -5.88 -9.00 14.15
C GLN A 60 -6.00 -10.38 14.81
N VAL A 61 -7.07 -11.12 14.48
CA VAL A 61 -7.25 -12.54 14.84
C VAL A 61 -6.07 -13.42 14.40
N TYR A 62 -5.35 -13.01 13.34
CA TYR A 62 -4.26 -13.78 12.74
C TYR A 62 -2.87 -13.25 13.13
N SER A 63 -2.76 -12.42 14.15
CA SER A 63 -1.48 -11.86 14.62
C SER A 63 -0.44 -12.93 14.98
N SER A 64 -0.87 -14.06 15.55
CA SER A 64 0.00 -15.21 15.85
C SER A 64 0.65 -15.84 14.62
N LEU A 65 0.11 -15.61 13.43
CA LEU A 65 0.60 -16.13 12.16
C LEU A 65 1.58 -15.19 11.46
N LEU A 66 1.85 -14.01 12.03
CA LEU A 66 2.69 -12.99 11.43
C LEU A 66 4.11 -13.48 11.10
N PRO A 67 4.82 -14.26 11.94
CA PRO A 67 6.14 -14.78 11.60
C PRO A 67 6.15 -15.62 10.31
N GLN A 68 5.13 -16.47 10.12
CA GLN A 68 5.01 -17.31 8.93
C GLN A 68 4.63 -16.47 7.70
N ILE A 69 3.76 -15.48 7.86
CA ILE A 69 3.40 -14.54 6.79
C ILE A 69 4.63 -13.75 6.33
N ILE A 70 5.50 -13.32 7.25
CA ILE A 70 6.75 -12.63 6.92
C ILE A 70 7.65 -13.51 6.05
N GLU A 71 7.77 -14.81 6.35
CA GLU A 71 8.54 -15.72 5.50
C GLU A 71 7.96 -15.84 4.09
N LEU A 72 6.62 -15.81 3.95
CA LEU A 72 5.96 -15.84 2.64
C LEU A 72 6.23 -14.59 1.79
N THR A 73 6.65 -13.46 2.37
CA THR A 73 7.08 -12.28 1.59
C THR A 73 8.35 -12.53 0.76
N LYS A 74 9.09 -13.60 1.07
CA LYS A 74 10.32 -14.00 0.35
C LYS A 74 10.03 -14.96 -0.80
N HIS A 75 8.78 -15.39 -0.94
CA HIS A 75 8.40 -16.45 -1.85
C HIS A 75 8.62 -16.04 -3.33
N SER A 76 8.98 -17.01 -4.18
CA SER A 76 9.25 -16.78 -5.61
C SER A 76 8.01 -16.37 -6.40
N ASN A 77 6.84 -16.90 -6.02
CA ASN A 77 5.55 -16.47 -6.56
C ASN A 77 5.25 -15.02 -6.14
N SER A 78 5.18 -14.13 -7.14
CA SER A 78 5.08 -12.69 -6.93
C SER A 78 3.74 -12.28 -6.29
N SER A 79 2.63 -12.95 -6.66
CA SER A 79 1.30 -12.67 -6.09
C SER A 79 1.19 -13.09 -4.63
N LEU A 80 1.76 -14.24 -4.27
CA LEU A 80 1.84 -14.68 -2.87
C LEU A 80 2.69 -13.70 -2.04
N ALA A 81 3.86 -13.30 -2.54
CA ALA A 81 4.71 -12.34 -1.86
C ALA A 81 4.02 -10.98 -1.65
N ALA A 82 3.28 -10.48 -2.65
CA ALA A 82 2.53 -9.23 -2.54
C ALA A 82 1.40 -9.31 -1.50
N LEU A 83 0.61 -10.39 -1.52
CA LEU A 83 -0.45 -10.60 -0.53
C LEU A 83 0.12 -10.76 0.89
N ALA A 84 1.25 -11.45 1.02
CA ALA A 84 1.95 -11.54 2.30
C ALA A 84 2.41 -10.16 2.78
N SER A 85 2.96 -9.32 1.90
CA SER A 85 3.31 -7.93 2.24
C SER A 85 2.11 -7.10 2.70
N ILE A 86 0.93 -7.25 2.06
CA ILE A 86 -0.32 -6.63 2.51
C ILE A 86 -0.65 -7.07 3.94
N CYS A 87 -0.59 -8.38 4.22
CA CYS A 87 -0.84 -8.89 5.55
C CYS A 87 0.16 -8.36 6.58
N VAL A 88 1.46 -8.28 6.25
CA VAL A 88 2.48 -7.70 7.15
C VAL A 88 2.19 -6.23 7.45
N LEU A 89 1.79 -5.43 6.45
CA LEU A 89 1.42 -4.03 6.68
C LEU A 89 0.16 -3.91 7.56
N ARG A 90 -0.82 -4.80 7.40
CA ARG A 90 -2.06 -4.74 8.19
C ARG A 90 -1.94 -5.30 9.61
N LEU A 91 -1.05 -6.27 9.83
CA LEU A 91 -0.86 -6.96 11.11
C LEU A 91 0.33 -6.44 11.91
N GLY A 92 1.38 -6.05 11.21
CA GLY A 92 2.66 -5.69 11.81
C GLY A 92 2.59 -4.37 12.58
N ASP A 93 3.62 -4.20 13.40
CA ASP A 93 3.91 -2.97 14.12
C ASP A 93 5.23 -2.35 13.61
N GLU A 94 5.65 -1.26 14.24
CA GLU A 94 6.86 -0.52 13.90
C GLU A 94 8.11 -1.42 13.73
N SER A 95 8.24 -2.48 14.53
CA SER A 95 9.39 -3.40 14.44
C SER A 95 9.46 -4.16 13.11
N HIS A 96 8.34 -4.24 12.39
CA HIS A 96 8.21 -4.92 11.10
C HIS A 96 8.39 -3.99 9.89
N MET A 97 8.57 -2.69 10.12
CA MET A 97 8.64 -1.68 9.06
C MET A 97 9.80 -1.94 8.09
N ASP A 98 11.00 -2.19 8.62
CA ASP A 98 12.20 -2.39 7.80
C ASP A 98 12.10 -3.66 6.94
N ILE A 99 11.57 -4.75 7.52
CA ILE A 99 11.37 -5.98 6.76
C ILE A 99 10.28 -5.81 5.70
N ALA A 100 9.16 -5.15 6.01
CA ALA A 100 8.11 -4.87 5.02
C ALA A 100 8.66 -4.05 3.85
N THR A 101 9.32 -2.93 4.15
CA THR A 101 9.95 -2.03 3.18
C THR A 101 10.92 -2.78 2.27
N LYS A 102 11.89 -3.51 2.86
CA LYS A 102 12.90 -4.26 2.11
C LYS A 102 12.29 -5.30 1.18
N ARG A 103 11.23 -5.98 1.61
CA ARG A 103 10.57 -7.04 0.83
C ARG A 103 9.75 -6.46 -0.32
N ILE A 104 9.08 -5.34 -0.09
CA ILE A 104 8.34 -4.62 -1.14
C ILE A 104 9.29 -4.12 -2.21
N LEU A 105 10.34 -3.40 -1.83
CA LEU A 105 11.32 -2.84 -2.78
C LEU A 105 11.99 -3.93 -3.62
N LYS A 106 12.29 -5.09 -3.03
CA LYS A 106 12.91 -6.23 -3.75
C LYS A 106 11.99 -6.83 -4.83
N ASN A 107 10.67 -6.82 -4.63
CA ASN A 107 9.74 -7.63 -5.43
C ASN A 107 8.76 -6.82 -6.28
N CYS A 108 8.50 -5.54 -5.96
CA CYS A 108 7.41 -4.75 -6.50
C CYS A 108 7.35 -4.68 -8.04
N LYS A 109 8.50 -4.61 -8.73
CA LYS A 109 8.56 -4.58 -10.21
C LYS A 109 7.89 -5.78 -10.89
N LYS A 110 7.69 -6.90 -10.18
CA LYS A 110 7.09 -8.13 -10.71
C LYS A 110 5.60 -8.26 -10.37
N TRP A 111 5.03 -7.30 -9.64
CA TRP A 111 3.65 -7.36 -9.19
C TRP A 111 2.70 -6.81 -10.24
N ALA A 112 1.56 -7.47 -10.39
CA ALA A 112 0.47 -6.95 -11.20
C ALA A 112 -0.08 -5.66 -10.61
N THR A 113 -0.61 -4.78 -11.46
CA THR A 113 -1.09 -3.45 -11.07
C THR A 113 -2.12 -3.44 -9.92
N PRO A 114 -3.10 -4.36 -9.84
CA PRO A 114 -3.99 -4.42 -8.69
C PRO A 114 -3.28 -4.69 -7.35
N LEU A 115 -2.19 -5.47 -7.38
CA LEU A 115 -1.39 -5.77 -6.19
C LEU A 115 -0.50 -4.59 -5.80
N LEU A 116 0.12 -3.91 -6.78
CA LEU A 116 0.84 -2.65 -6.54
C LEU A 116 -0.05 -1.64 -5.82
N LYS A 117 -1.27 -1.45 -6.34
CA LYS A 117 -2.28 -0.58 -5.73
C LYS A 117 -2.57 -0.98 -4.29
N SER A 118 -2.94 -2.25 -4.05
CA SER A 118 -3.27 -2.69 -2.69
C SER A 118 -2.11 -2.56 -1.72
N VAL A 119 -0.88 -2.91 -2.11
CA VAL A 119 0.31 -2.73 -1.26
C VAL A 119 0.57 -1.25 -0.97
N ALA A 120 0.45 -0.38 -1.98
CA ALA A 120 0.69 1.05 -1.80
C ALA A 120 -0.30 1.71 -0.85
N GLN A 121 -1.59 1.31 -0.92
CA GLN A 121 -2.61 1.82 -0.01
C GLN A 121 -2.35 1.41 1.44
N GLU A 122 -1.98 0.16 1.67
CA GLU A 122 -1.60 -0.31 3.01
C GLU A 122 -0.29 0.32 3.48
N ALA A 123 0.66 0.57 2.58
CA ALA A 123 1.89 1.29 2.90
C ALA A 123 1.59 2.74 3.32
N CYS A 124 0.63 3.42 2.69
CA CYS A 124 0.18 4.75 3.13
C CYS A 124 -0.38 4.69 4.56
N VAL A 125 -1.29 3.75 4.84
CA VAL A 125 -1.89 3.59 6.18
C VAL A 125 -0.81 3.34 7.24
N PHE A 126 0.14 2.45 6.95
CA PHE A 126 1.26 2.17 7.83
C PHE A 126 2.17 3.40 8.02
N ALA A 127 2.47 4.10 6.92
CA ALA A 127 3.28 5.30 6.93
C ALA A 127 2.64 6.41 7.78
N GLY A 128 1.34 6.64 7.64
CA GLY A 128 0.61 7.60 8.45
C GLY A 128 0.60 7.22 9.94
N LYS A 129 0.31 5.94 10.24
CA LYS A 129 0.26 5.43 11.62
C LYS A 129 1.58 5.56 12.38
N TYR A 130 2.70 5.28 11.71
CA TYR A 130 4.04 5.27 12.33
C TYR A 130 4.94 6.42 11.88
N LYS A 131 4.40 7.41 11.16
CA LYS A 131 5.15 8.53 10.55
C LYS A 131 6.39 8.05 9.79
N SER A 132 6.22 7.00 8.97
CA SER A 132 7.33 6.30 8.31
C SER A 132 7.69 6.90 6.98
N ASP A 133 8.86 7.53 6.92
CA ASP A 133 9.30 8.14 5.67
C ASP A 133 9.54 7.10 4.57
N LYS A 134 10.16 5.98 4.95
CA LYS A 134 10.48 4.87 4.05
C LYS A 134 9.24 4.30 3.37
N LEU A 135 8.10 4.21 4.08
CA LEU A 135 6.88 3.64 3.51
C LEU A 135 6.08 4.66 2.68
N THR A 136 6.18 5.95 2.99
CA THR A 136 5.71 7.01 2.08
C THR A 136 6.46 6.93 0.74
N ASP A 137 7.80 6.80 0.78
CA ASP A 137 8.64 6.63 -0.42
C ASP A 137 8.26 5.38 -1.21
N VAL A 138 8.02 4.26 -0.52
CA VAL A 138 7.52 3.04 -1.15
C VAL A 138 6.18 3.29 -1.85
N ALA A 139 5.22 3.97 -1.21
CA ALA A 139 3.92 4.23 -1.82
C ALA A 139 4.03 5.13 -3.07
N VAL A 140 4.91 6.14 -3.07
CA VAL A 140 5.21 6.97 -4.24
C VAL A 140 5.91 6.16 -5.35
N LEU A 141 6.84 5.26 -4.99
CA LEU A 141 7.47 4.36 -5.97
C LEU A 141 6.44 3.43 -6.63
N LEU A 142 5.50 2.89 -5.83
CA LEU A 142 4.45 2.02 -6.35
C LEU A 142 3.46 2.80 -7.23
N LEU A 143 3.21 4.08 -6.97
CA LEU A 143 2.49 4.98 -7.89
C LEU A 143 3.20 5.04 -9.25
N LYS A 144 4.53 5.16 -9.27
CA LYS A 144 5.34 5.16 -10.52
C LYS A 144 5.26 3.84 -11.28
N TYR A 145 5.33 2.70 -10.59
CA TYR A 145 5.26 1.37 -11.24
C TYR A 145 3.86 0.92 -11.65
N THR A 146 2.83 1.63 -11.22
CA THR A 146 1.44 1.31 -11.56
C THR A 146 1.14 1.81 -12.97
N ASN A 147 0.72 0.93 -13.88
CA ASN A 147 0.53 1.29 -15.29
C ASN A 147 -0.86 1.83 -15.64
N ASP A 148 -1.89 1.55 -14.82
CA ASP A 148 -3.25 1.95 -15.13
C ASP A 148 -3.66 3.22 -14.35
N LYS A 149 -4.32 4.13 -15.06
CA LYS A 149 -4.76 5.44 -14.54
C LYS A 149 -5.63 5.30 -13.28
N LYS A 150 -6.57 4.35 -13.27
CA LYS A 150 -7.52 4.17 -12.15
C LYS A 150 -6.79 3.78 -10.86
N SER A 151 -5.84 2.85 -10.94
CA SER A 151 -5.02 2.44 -9.81
C SER A 151 -4.08 3.57 -9.37
N LYS A 152 -3.45 4.29 -10.30
CA LYS A 152 -2.60 5.44 -9.94
C LYS A 152 -3.39 6.48 -9.14
N PHE A 153 -4.59 6.84 -9.58
CA PHE A 153 -5.46 7.76 -8.84
C PHE A 153 -5.84 7.23 -7.46
N SER A 154 -6.10 5.93 -7.34
CA SER A 154 -6.40 5.30 -6.05
C SER A 154 -5.21 5.40 -5.08
N ILE A 155 -3.98 5.20 -5.57
CA ILE A 155 -2.76 5.32 -4.77
C ILE A 155 -2.50 6.78 -4.40
N LEU A 156 -2.55 7.68 -5.39
CA LEU A 156 -2.37 9.11 -5.16
C LEU A 156 -3.37 9.61 -4.13
N ARG A 157 -4.66 9.26 -4.26
CA ARG A 157 -5.68 9.62 -3.27
C ARG A 157 -5.28 9.17 -1.87
N SER A 158 -4.82 7.93 -1.70
CA SER A 158 -4.34 7.44 -0.40
C SER A 158 -3.15 8.26 0.12
N LEU A 159 -2.14 8.56 -0.71
CA LEU A 159 -1.02 9.44 -0.32
C LEU A 159 -1.49 10.82 0.15
N LEU A 160 -2.47 11.41 -0.54
CA LEU A 160 -2.95 12.75 -0.26
C LEU A 160 -3.87 12.79 0.98
N THR A 161 -4.68 11.75 1.22
CA THR A 161 -5.72 11.76 2.25
C THR A 161 -5.39 10.98 3.51
N THR A 162 -4.38 10.11 3.51
CA THR A 162 -4.02 9.36 4.72
C THR A 162 -3.45 10.30 5.78
N GLU A 163 -4.12 10.33 6.94
CA GLU A 163 -3.70 11.09 8.10
C GLU A 163 -2.33 10.60 8.62
N GLY A 164 -1.52 11.53 9.11
CA GLY A 164 -0.23 11.23 9.73
C GLY A 164 0.96 11.19 8.77
N ILE A 165 0.74 11.23 7.44
CA ILE A 165 1.84 11.40 6.46
C ILE A 165 2.26 12.88 6.44
N PRO A 166 3.49 13.24 6.88
CA PRO A 166 3.92 14.63 6.91
C PRO A 166 4.03 15.24 5.51
N ARG A 167 3.49 16.44 5.31
CA ARG A 167 3.55 17.14 4.01
C ARG A 167 4.97 17.52 3.62
N SER A 168 5.77 17.94 4.59
CA SER A 168 7.21 18.21 4.41
C SER A 168 7.96 17.01 3.82
N GLN A 169 7.47 15.80 4.05
CA GLN A 169 8.06 14.56 3.53
C GLN A 169 7.44 14.14 2.18
N LEU A 170 6.12 14.29 2.03
CA LEU A 170 5.41 13.88 0.82
C LEU A 170 5.66 14.81 -0.38
N LEU A 171 5.69 16.13 -0.17
CA LEU A 171 5.78 17.10 -1.27
C LEU A 171 7.07 16.95 -2.10
N PRO A 172 8.27 16.78 -1.51
CA PRO A 172 9.49 16.51 -2.27
C PRO A 172 9.40 15.24 -3.12
N LYS A 173 8.75 14.18 -2.61
CA LYS A 173 8.60 12.91 -3.33
C LYS A 173 7.62 12.98 -4.49
N LEU A 174 6.54 13.75 -4.30
CA LEU A 174 5.62 14.04 -5.39
C LEU A 174 6.26 14.94 -6.45
N SER A 175 7.12 15.89 -6.05
CA SER A 175 7.95 16.68 -6.97
C SER A 175 8.91 15.80 -7.78
N GLU A 176 9.63 14.86 -7.15
CA GLU A 176 10.47 13.87 -7.85
C GLU A 176 9.66 13.05 -8.86
N TYR A 177 8.41 12.69 -8.54
CA TYR A 177 7.54 11.99 -9.49
C TYR A 177 7.26 12.84 -10.75
N LEU A 178 7.17 14.16 -10.62
CA LEU A 178 6.91 15.07 -11.73
C LEU A 178 8.11 15.26 -12.67
N GLU A 179 9.30 14.74 -12.35
CA GLU A 179 10.45 14.74 -13.28
C GLU A 179 10.21 13.84 -14.49
N ASP A 180 9.51 12.73 -14.27
CA ASP A 180 9.32 11.65 -15.22
C ASP A 180 7.91 11.07 -15.03
N TRP A 181 6.93 11.95 -15.11
CA TRP A 181 5.52 11.58 -15.02
C TRP A 181 5.07 10.93 -16.34
N ASP A 182 4.20 9.94 -16.23
CA ASP A 182 3.67 9.17 -17.37
C ASP A 182 2.17 9.42 -17.62
N THR A 183 1.50 10.13 -16.71
CA THR A 183 0.06 10.36 -16.74
C THR A 183 -0.25 11.83 -16.45
N VAL A 184 -0.71 12.56 -17.47
CA VAL A 184 -1.01 14.00 -17.39
C VAL A 184 -1.96 14.35 -16.24
N ASP A 185 -3.05 13.59 -16.08
CA ASP A 185 -4.05 13.90 -15.04
C ASP A 185 -3.51 13.67 -13.62
N VAL A 186 -2.62 12.69 -13.44
CA VAL A 186 -1.94 12.45 -12.15
C VAL A 186 -0.96 13.59 -11.87
N ALA A 187 -0.16 13.98 -12.86
CA ALA A 187 0.78 15.10 -12.74
C ALA A 187 0.05 16.40 -12.39
N ARG A 188 -1.05 16.71 -13.08
CA ARG A 188 -1.89 17.88 -12.77
C ARG A 188 -2.45 17.83 -11.35
N THR A 189 -2.99 16.68 -10.93
CA THR A 189 -3.54 16.53 -9.57
C THR A 189 -2.47 16.76 -8.50
N ILE A 190 -1.23 16.32 -8.77
CA ILE A 190 -0.09 16.61 -7.90
C ILE A 190 0.23 18.11 -7.89
N CYS A 191 0.32 18.77 -9.04
CA CYS A 191 0.59 20.21 -9.12
C CYS A 191 -0.47 21.02 -8.36
N ASP A 192 -1.75 20.72 -8.58
CA ASP A 192 -2.90 21.36 -7.93
C ASP A 192 -2.85 21.12 -6.41
N PHE A 193 -2.49 19.91 -5.98
CA PHE A 193 -2.32 19.59 -4.57
C PHE A 193 -1.18 20.41 -3.93
N ILE A 194 0.00 20.45 -4.55
CA ILE A 194 1.13 21.24 -4.04
C ILE A 194 0.73 22.72 -3.95
N GLY A 195 0.04 23.25 -4.96
CA GLY A 195 -0.49 24.62 -4.96
C GLY A 195 -1.46 24.89 -3.81
N GLY A 196 -2.36 23.95 -3.52
CA GLY A 196 -3.25 24.04 -2.37
C GLY A 196 -2.56 23.87 -1.00
N GLN A 197 -1.27 23.54 -0.94
CA GLN A 197 -0.52 23.46 0.32
C GLN A 197 0.39 24.68 0.54
N VAL A 198 0.51 25.59 -0.42
CA VAL A 198 1.41 26.77 -0.37
C VAL A 198 1.23 27.56 0.93
N GLU A 199 -0.01 27.91 1.30
CA GLU A 199 -0.33 28.69 2.50
C GLU A 199 0.06 28.00 3.83
N SER A 200 0.27 26.68 3.80
CA SER A 200 0.63 25.88 4.98
C SER A 200 2.13 25.61 5.12
N LEU A 201 2.95 26.08 4.16
CA LEU A 201 4.40 25.92 4.19
C LEU A 201 5.05 27.06 4.99
N GLU A 202 6.10 26.73 5.74
CA GLU A 202 6.86 27.71 6.54
C GLU A 202 7.62 28.73 5.67
N ASP A 203 8.10 28.30 4.49
CA ASP A 203 8.79 29.13 3.49
C ASP A 203 8.34 28.78 2.06
N PRO A 204 7.16 29.24 1.63
CA PRO A 204 6.63 28.89 0.31
C PRO A 204 7.49 29.45 -0.84
N GLU A 205 8.04 30.65 -0.68
CA GLU A 205 8.87 31.33 -1.68
C GLU A 205 10.17 30.58 -1.96
N GLY A 206 10.80 29.99 -0.94
CA GLY A 206 11.97 29.14 -1.11
C GLY A 206 11.63 27.72 -1.60
N ILE A 207 10.56 27.12 -1.07
CA ILE A 207 10.26 25.69 -1.29
C ILE A 207 9.62 25.45 -2.67
N ILE A 208 8.67 26.27 -3.09
CA ILE A 208 7.88 26.02 -4.31
C ILE A 208 8.75 26.01 -5.57
N PRO A 209 9.68 26.97 -5.78
CA PRO A 209 10.62 26.88 -6.89
C PRO A 209 11.44 25.60 -6.89
N VAL A 210 11.90 25.13 -5.72
CA VAL A 210 12.67 23.89 -5.61
C VAL A 210 11.82 22.68 -5.99
N LEU A 211 10.55 22.63 -5.55
CA LEU A 211 9.63 21.55 -5.88
C LEU A 211 9.26 21.53 -7.37
N PHE A 212 9.19 22.69 -8.03
CA PHE A 212 8.76 22.76 -9.42
C PHE A 212 9.90 22.85 -10.45
N ASN A 213 11.14 23.10 -10.03
CA ASN A 213 12.33 23.12 -10.91
C ASN A 213 12.55 21.81 -11.69
N ARG A 214 11.95 20.74 -11.16
CA ARG A 214 12.09 19.36 -11.62
C ARG A 214 10.97 18.91 -12.55
N VAL A 215 9.89 19.67 -12.67
CA VAL A 215 8.70 19.23 -13.41
C VAL A 215 8.98 19.17 -14.90
N ASN A 216 8.67 18.04 -15.54
CA ASN A 216 8.62 17.99 -16.99
C ASN A 216 7.43 18.85 -17.49
N LEU A 217 7.74 19.93 -18.22
CA LEU A 217 6.79 20.93 -18.74
C LEU A 217 6.45 20.73 -20.23
N ASP A 218 6.76 19.58 -20.82
CA ASP A 218 6.54 19.29 -22.24
C ASP A 218 5.05 19.40 -22.63
N VAL A 219 4.15 19.06 -21.70
CA VAL A 219 2.70 19.14 -21.91
C VAL A 219 2.10 20.42 -21.34
N SER A 220 1.41 21.18 -22.20
CA SER A 220 0.85 22.50 -21.88
C SER A 220 -0.08 22.51 -20.67
N SER A 221 -0.91 21.48 -20.46
CA SER A 221 -1.81 21.42 -19.31
C SER A 221 -1.07 21.24 -17.98
N VAL A 222 0.02 20.47 -17.97
CA VAL A 222 0.88 20.30 -16.79
C VAL A 222 1.65 21.60 -16.53
N ARG A 223 2.15 22.23 -17.60
CA ARG A 223 2.81 23.53 -17.54
C ARG A 223 1.92 24.60 -16.93
N MET A 224 0.67 24.70 -17.38
CA MET A 224 -0.29 25.67 -16.82
C MET A 224 -0.59 25.39 -15.35
N ALA A 225 -0.74 24.13 -14.94
CA ALA A 225 -0.95 23.78 -13.54
C ALA A 225 0.27 24.15 -12.67
N ALA A 226 1.48 23.86 -13.14
CA ALA A 226 2.71 24.25 -12.46
C ALA A 226 2.85 25.78 -12.33
N LEU A 227 2.62 26.51 -13.42
CA LEU A 227 2.66 27.98 -13.43
C LEU A 227 1.61 28.60 -12.50
N HIS A 228 0.40 28.05 -12.48
CA HIS A 228 -0.66 28.50 -11.58
C HIS A 228 -0.23 28.35 -10.11
N THR A 229 0.43 27.24 -9.76
CA THR A 229 1.01 27.06 -8.42
C THR A 229 2.10 28.08 -8.11
N PHE A 230 2.98 28.41 -9.07
CA PHE A 230 3.99 29.46 -8.90
C PHE A 230 3.39 30.84 -8.64
N MET A 231 2.28 31.17 -9.30
CA MET A 231 1.61 32.47 -9.13
C MET A 231 1.04 32.68 -7.73
N TYR A 232 0.82 31.63 -6.93
CA TYR A 232 0.43 31.78 -5.52
C TYR A 232 1.59 32.19 -4.61
N CYS A 233 2.83 32.21 -5.10
CA CYS A 233 4.03 32.52 -4.32
C CYS A 233 4.63 33.89 -4.67
N ILE A 234 4.00 34.67 -5.55
CA ILE A 234 4.39 36.03 -5.97
C ILE A 234 3.28 36.99 -5.56
#